data_AF-A0A9P8J9Z9-F1
#
_entry.id   AF-A0A9P8J9Z9-F1
#
_cell.length_a   1.000
_cell.length_b   1.000
_cell.length_c   1.000
_cell.angle_alpha   90.00
_cell.angle_beta   90.00
_cell.angle_gamma   90.00
#
_symmetry.space_group_name_H-M   'P 1'
#
loop_
_entity.id
_entity.type
_entity.pdbx_description
1 polymer ?
#
loop_
_entity_poly.entity_id
_entity_poly.type
_entity_poly.pdbx_seq_one_letter_code
_entity_poly.pdbx_strand_id
1 'polypeptide(L)'
;MTIVPKFDFTNYDFVSPLGVGDLSGTNYSEYCYRGPNNLVERVATAVGAQGQVLPIIPPALNASWSLNFWGPSLQCSNVEGQEREDIWANVWDYLDNGTRCRDSYGYLAWAPTAQTSVPFVNQNDSMVLQSNSLSIDIPAAAYVAVIPSMFSNSVDMPTHTLPGGCALWSPNRDESYNQALSNTKGTVSTWFNSSTLLQCHFLNTSFIATFNYTDGSQSIGISQAASSESRPFEPVACVTGPIALSVGGNDWEQAGINMENTSCSTLNLENKQCKFDPGLVRLLAYQSIADIFGKLVQGSVGLGEHTLPYPEVTYNSNIAQMVLLDTNELSFIQTWSPNSGFLDLATLSDESSGTSYVGLSDVKNFTSRGPLAKAWEDLFQNITVSLLSEQYLQ
;
A
#
# COMPACT_ATOMS: atom_id res chain seq x y z
N MET A 1 -35.86 1.21 -19.15
CA MET A 1 -35.58 1.39 -17.72
C MET A 1 -34.11 1.72 -17.61
N THR A 2 -33.75 2.91 -17.15
CA THR A 2 -32.34 3.32 -17.01
C THR A 2 -31.78 2.74 -15.72
N ILE A 3 -30.78 1.87 -15.82
CA ILE A 3 -30.14 1.22 -14.66
C ILE A 3 -29.07 2.19 -14.15
N VAL A 4 -29.17 2.56 -12.87
CA VAL A 4 -28.17 3.39 -12.20
C VAL A 4 -27.10 2.45 -11.64
N PRO A 5 -25.81 2.66 -11.94
CA PRO A 5 -24.73 1.88 -11.33
C PRO A 5 -24.78 1.96 -9.81
N LYS A 6 -24.63 0.81 -9.15
CA LYS A 6 -24.55 0.70 -7.69
C LYS A 6 -23.36 -0.18 -7.35
N PHE A 7 -22.95 -0.18 -6.08
CA PHE A 7 -22.00 -1.16 -5.60
C PHE A 7 -22.75 -2.39 -5.11
N ASP A 8 -22.23 -3.57 -5.44
CA ASP A 8 -22.60 -4.81 -4.78
C ASP A 8 -21.38 -5.41 -4.08
N PHE A 9 -21.03 -4.89 -2.90
CA PHE A 9 -19.99 -5.48 -2.06
C PHE A 9 -20.37 -6.87 -1.52
N THR A 10 -21.59 -7.37 -1.78
CA THR A 10 -21.96 -8.76 -1.50
C THR A 10 -21.72 -9.70 -2.68
N ASN A 11 -21.02 -9.22 -3.72
CA ASN A 11 -20.55 -10.02 -4.85
C ASN A 11 -19.15 -10.63 -4.57
N TYR A 12 -18.96 -11.90 -4.92
CA TYR A 12 -17.66 -12.57 -4.85
C TYR A 12 -16.67 -12.11 -5.94
N ASP A 13 -17.12 -11.38 -6.95
CA ASP A 13 -16.25 -10.90 -8.04
C ASP A 13 -15.17 -9.91 -7.57
N PHE A 14 -15.25 -9.42 -6.33
CA PHE A 14 -14.17 -8.63 -5.72
C PHE A 14 -12.94 -9.48 -5.35
N VAL A 15 -13.13 -10.75 -5.02
CA VAL A 15 -12.04 -11.64 -4.56
C VAL A 15 -11.65 -12.63 -5.65
N SER A 16 -10.37 -13.02 -5.66
CA SER A 16 -9.96 -14.20 -6.42
C SER A 16 -10.69 -15.44 -5.89
N PRO A 17 -10.94 -16.48 -6.72
CA PRO A 17 -11.56 -17.71 -6.27
C PRO A 17 -10.88 -18.25 -5.00
N LEU A 18 -11.66 -18.38 -3.93
CA LEU A 18 -11.15 -18.83 -2.64
C LEU A 18 -10.54 -20.23 -2.79
N GLY A 19 -9.37 -20.43 -2.20
CA GLY A 19 -8.70 -21.72 -2.21
C GLY A 19 -9.26 -22.65 -1.17
N VAL A 20 -9.44 -23.93 -1.48
CA VAL A 20 -9.72 -24.92 -0.43
C VAL A 20 -8.53 -24.95 0.53
N GLY A 21 -8.79 -24.66 1.81
CA GLY A 21 -7.85 -24.74 2.92
C GLY A 21 -7.75 -26.16 3.47
N ASP A 22 -7.55 -26.29 4.78
CA ASP A 22 -7.49 -27.61 5.40
C ASP A 22 -8.89 -28.23 5.51
N LEU A 23 -8.98 -29.54 5.22
CA LEU A 23 -10.18 -30.33 5.44
C LEU A 23 -10.31 -30.65 6.93
N SER A 24 -10.60 -29.64 7.74
CA SER A 24 -10.65 -29.76 9.21
C SER A 24 -11.99 -30.27 9.74
N GLY A 25 -13.05 -30.29 8.91
CA GLY A 25 -14.40 -30.72 9.29
C GLY A 25 -14.96 -31.86 8.44
N THR A 26 -15.75 -32.76 9.05
CA THR A 26 -16.50 -33.79 8.32
C THR A 26 -17.66 -33.22 7.48
N ASN A 27 -18.03 -31.96 7.76
CA ASN A 27 -19.30 -31.35 7.37
C ASN A 27 -19.12 -29.98 6.68
N TYR A 28 -17.90 -29.47 6.55
CA TYR A 28 -17.63 -28.20 5.88
C TYR A 28 -16.22 -28.23 5.28
N SER A 29 -15.96 -27.31 4.38
CA SER A 29 -14.60 -27.04 3.92
C SER A 29 -14.20 -25.63 4.28
N GLU A 30 -12.95 -25.48 4.67
CA GLU A 30 -12.34 -24.17 4.81
C GLU A 30 -11.98 -23.62 3.43
N TYR A 31 -12.27 -22.34 3.20
CA TYR A 31 -11.92 -21.62 1.99
C TYR A 31 -11.09 -20.40 2.35
N CYS A 32 -9.86 -20.36 1.91
CA CYS A 32 -8.91 -19.31 2.22
C CYS A 32 -8.86 -18.25 1.14
N TYR A 33 -8.82 -16.99 1.58
CA TYR A 33 -8.64 -15.81 0.77
C TYR A 33 -7.32 -15.89 0.00
N ARG A 34 -7.36 -15.63 -1.31
CA ARG A 34 -6.20 -15.71 -2.22
C ARG A 34 -5.78 -14.38 -2.82
N GLY A 35 -6.36 -13.29 -2.34
CA GLY A 35 -6.12 -11.96 -2.88
C GLY A 35 -7.31 -11.38 -3.65
N PRO A 36 -7.16 -10.14 -4.15
CA PRO A 36 -8.13 -9.48 -5.00
C PRO A 36 -8.34 -10.21 -6.32
N ASN A 37 -9.47 -9.96 -6.97
CA ASN A 37 -9.73 -10.39 -8.34
C ASN A 37 -8.93 -9.52 -9.32
N ASN A 38 -8.50 -10.08 -10.46
CA ASN A 38 -7.84 -9.38 -11.56
C ASN A 38 -8.56 -8.08 -12.00
N LEU A 39 -9.91 -8.03 -11.94
CA LEU A 39 -10.66 -6.79 -12.24
C LEU A 39 -10.37 -5.68 -11.23
N VAL A 40 -10.37 -6.02 -9.94
CA VAL A 40 -10.02 -5.10 -8.85
C VAL A 40 -8.56 -4.67 -9.00
N GLU A 41 -7.65 -5.59 -9.32
CA GLU A 41 -6.23 -5.29 -9.56
C GLU A 41 -6.03 -4.31 -10.74
N ARG A 42 -6.73 -4.54 -11.86
CA ARG A 42 -6.67 -3.67 -13.04
C ARG A 42 -7.15 -2.25 -12.74
N VAL A 43 -8.31 -2.12 -12.09
CA VAL A 43 -8.88 -0.82 -11.72
C VAL A 43 -7.94 -0.09 -10.77
N ALA A 44 -7.50 -0.76 -9.71
CA ALA A 44 -6.62 -0.16 -8.71
C ALA A 44 -5.29 0.29 -9.32
N THR A 45 -4.70 -0.49 -10.21
CA THR A 45 -3.44 -0.13 -10.90
C THR A 45 -3.64 1.09 -11.82
N ALA A 46 -4.72 1.12 -12.60
CA ALA A 46 -5.02 2.24 -13.49
C ALA A 46 -5.26 3.54 -12.72
N VAL A 47 -6.02 3.47 -11.62
CA VAL A 47 -6.26 4.61 -10.73
C VAL A 47 -4.99 5.00 -9.99
N GLY A 48 -4.18 4.03 -9.54
CA GLY A 48 -2.89 4.25 -8.90
C GLY A 48 -1.95 5.12 -9.75
N ALA A 49 -1.90 4.83 -11.05
CA ALA A 49 -1.10 5.57 -12.02
C ALA A 49 -1.68 6.97 -12.33
N GLN A 50 -3.00 7.11 -12.48
CA GLN A 50 -3.63 8.37 -12.92
C GLN A 50 -3.98 9.32 -11.76
N GLY A 51 -4.23 8.77 -10.58
CA GLY A 51 -4.72 9.50 -9.41
C GLY A 51 -6.17 9.99 -9.52
N GLN A 52 -6.94 9.51 -10.50
CA GLN A 52 -8.29 9.97 -10.80
C GLN A 52 -9.28 8.81 -10.88
N VAL A 53 -10.55 9.11 -10.59
CA VAL A 53 -11.63 8.12 -10.75
C VAL A 53 -11.82 7.77 -12.22
N LEU A 54 -11.86 6.47 -12.53
CA LEU A 54 -12.06 6.01 -13.91
C LEU A 54 -13.43 6.45 -14.47
N PRO A 55 -13.57 6.55 -15.80
CA PRO A 55 -14.86 6.84 -16.42
C PRO A 55 -15.92 5.77 -16.07
N ILE A 56 -17.05 6.21 -15.50
CA ILE A 56 -18.22 5.36 -15.21
C ILE A 56 -19.28 5.63 -16.28
N ILE A 57 -19.96 4.57 -16.74
CA ILE A 57 -21.00 4.68 -17.77
C ILE A 57 -22.26 5.28 -17.13
N PRO A 58 -22.73 6.47 -17.58
CA PRO A 58 -23.92 7.09 -17.01
C PRO A 58 -25.22 6.44 -17.54
N PRO A 59 -26.33 6.54 -16.79
CA PRO A 59 -27.63 6.01 -17.22
C PRO A 59 -28.23 6.76 -18.42
N ALA A 60 -27.77 7.99 -18.69
CA ALA A 60 -28.12 8.81 -19.85
C ALA A 60 -26.98 9.80 -20.15
N LEU A 61 -26.96 10.37 -21.37
CA LEU A 61 -25.91 11.30 -21.82
C LEU A 61 -25.72 12.50 -20.88
N ASN A 62 -26.83 13.06 -20.40
CA ASN A 62 -26.88 14.13 -19.42
C ASN A 62 -27.64 13.62 -18.19
N ALA A 63 -26.92 13.24 -17.15
CA ALA A 63 -27.48 12.63 -15.96
C ALA A 63 -26.73 13.08 -14.71
N SER A 64 -27.51 13.36 -13.67
CA SER A 64 -26.99 13.60 -12.33
C SER A 64 -27.67 12.64 -11.37
N TRP A 65 -26.90 11.95 -10.55
CA TRP A 65 -27.42 11.08 -9.50
C TRP A 65 -26.48 11.04 -8.30
N SER A 66 -27.02 10.65 -7.15
CA SER A 66 -26.24 10.44 -5.94
C SER A 66 -26.40 9.00 -5.48
N LEU A 67 -25.31 8.42 -4.99
CA LEU A 67 -25.25 7.10 -4.41
C LEU A 67 -24.80 7.21 -2.95
N ASN A 68 -25.59 6.64 -2.06
CA ASN A 68 -25.21 6.43 -0.67
C ASN A 68 -24.82 4.96 -0.53
N PHE A 69 -23.58 4.69 -0.12
CA PHE A 69 -23.08 3.33 0.01
C PHE A 69 -22.11 3.22 1.19
N TRP A 70 -21.97 2.00 1.72
CA TRP A 70 -20.90 1.67 2.66
C TRP A 70 -19.72 1.12 1.88
N GLY A 71 -18.51 1.55 2.21
CA GLY A 71 -17.29 1.05 1.58
C GLY A 71 -16.08 1.20 2.49
N PRO A 72 -14.94 0.61 2.10
CA PRO A 72 -13.71 0.83 2.82
C PRO A 72 -13.23 2.27 2.60
N SER A 73 -12.56 2.80 3.60
CA SER A 73 -11.89 4.11 3.59
C SER A 73 -10.52 3.97 4.23
N LEU A 74 -9.61 4.86 3.89
CA LEU A 74 -8.31 4.95 4.53
C LEU A 74 -8.29 6.24 5.37
N GLN A 75 -7.73 6.17 6.56
CA GLN A 75 -7.46 7.33 7.40
C GLN A 75 -6.02 7.25 7.90
N CYS A 76 -5.23 8.28 7.62
CA CYS A 76 -3.82 8.33 7.97
C CYS A 76 -3.55 9.36 9.08
N SER A 77 -2.66 9.00 9.99
CA SER A 77 -2.16 9.89 11.05
C SER A 77 -0.66 9.68 11.27
N ASN A 78 -0.01 10.69 11.84
CA ASN A 78 1.38 10.55 12.27
C ASN A 78 1.48 9.50 13.37
N VAL A 79 2.53 8.69 13.31
CA VAL A 79 2.90 7.80 14.42
C VAL A 79 3.65 8.61 15.47
N GLU A 80 3.21 8.52 16.71
CA GLU A 80 3.73 9.27 17.86
C GLU A 80 4.07 8.32 19.03
N GLY A 81 4.78 8.84 20.03
CA GLY A 81 5.08 8.10 21.26
C GLY A 81 6.05 6.92 21.09
N GLN A 82 5.88 5.89 21.92
CA GLN A 82 6.81 4.76 21.98
C GLN A 82 6.87 3.96 20.66
N GLU A 83 5.73 3.79 20.00
CA GLU A 83 5.66 3.05 18.73
C GLU A 83 6.52 3.72 17.64
N ARG A 84 6.53 5.05 17.57
CA ARG A 84 7.41 5.80 16.67
C ARG A 84 8.88 5.48 16.95
N GLU A 85 9.26 5.49 18.22
CA GLU A 85 10.65 5.22 18.63
C GLU A 85 11.04 3.76 18.35
N ASP A 86 10.13 2.80 18.56
CA ASP A 86 10.37 1.38 18.29
C ASP A 86 10.56 1.11 16.78
N ILE A 87 9.75 1.77 15.94
CA ILE A 87 9.88 1.69 14.48
C ILE A 87 11.23 2.27 14.04
N TRP A 88 11.61 3.44 14.54
CA TRP A 88 12.89 4.06 14.18
C TRP A 88 14.10 3.30 14.72
N ALA A 89 14.01 2.74 15.92
CA ALA A 89 15.03 1.83 16.44
C ALA A 89 15.19 0.59 15.55
N ASN A 90 14.09 0.01 15.08
CA ASN A 90 14.15 -1.14 14.17
C ASN A 90 14.77 -0.81 12.80
N VAL A 91 14.43 0.35 12.21
CA VAL A 91 15.05 0.83 10.97
C VAL A 91 16.55 1.08 11.20
N TRP A 92 16.90 1.66 12.35
CA TRP A 92 18.29 1.88 12.73
C TRP A 92 19.08 0.58 12.87
N ASP A 93 18.55 -0.39 13.62
CA ASP A 93 19.18 -1.70 13.83
C ASP A 93 19.38 -2.46 12.52
N TYR A 94 18.48 -2.29 11.55
CA TYR A 94 18.65 -2.83 10.21
C TYR A 94 19.87 -2.22 9.50
N LEU A 95 20.02 -0.89 9.57
CA LEU A 95 21.08 -0.13 8.90
C LEU A 95 22.44 -0.21 9.61
N ASP A 96 22.48 -0.50 10.91
CA ASP A 96 23.71 -0.62 11.72
C ASP A 96 24.62 -1.79 11.28
N ASN A 97 24.09 -2.70 10.44
CA ASN A 97 24.90 -3.72 9.79
C ASN A 97 25.73 -3.12 8.65
N GLY A 98 27.06 -3.27 8.71
CA GLY A 98 28.00 -2.62 7.80
C GLY A 98 27.84 -2.88 6.31
N THR A 99 27.13 -3.94 5.91
CA THR A 99 26.76 -4.15 4.50
C THR A 99 25.41 -3.51 4.16
N ARG A 100 24.43 -3.55 5.07
CA ARG A 100 23.05 -3.08 4.85
C ARG A 100 22.90 -1.57 4.87
N CYS A 101 23.87 -0.85 5.42
CA CYS A 101 23.89 0.61 5.32
C CYS A 101 23.84 1.11 3.86
N ARG A 102 24.27 0.26 2.91
CA ARG A 102 24.29 0.54 1.47
C ARG A 102 22.92 0.47 0.83
N ASP A 103 22.01 -0.32 1.42
CA ASP A 103 20.62 -0.49 0.96
C ASP A 103 19.73 0.71 1.28
N SER A 104 20.32 1.79 1.81
CA SER A 104 19.66 2.95 2.42
C SER A 104 18.31 3.31 1.77
N TYR A 105 17.25 3.26 2.58
CA TYR A 105 15.88 3.45 2.11
C TYR A 105 15.43 4.90 2.28
N GLY A 106 14.96 5.50 1.19
CA GLY A 106 14.22 6.76 1.22
C GLY A 106 12.71 6.56 1.43
N TYR A 107 12.21 5.36 1.16
CA TYR A 107 10.81 4.98 1.31
C TYR A 107 10.70 3.55 1.82
N LEU A 108 9.82 3.33 2.80
CA LEU A 108 9.39 2.02 3.27
C LEU A 108 7.88 2.04 3.48
N ALA A 109 7.19 0.99 3.06
CA ALA A 109 5.80 0.76 3.41
C ALA A 109 5.55 -0.72 3.70
N TRP A 110 4.81 -1.00 4.77
CA TRP A 110 4.56 -2.35 5.27
C TRP A 110 3.23 -2.44 6.03
N ALA A 111 2.68 -3.64 6.16
CA ALA A 111 1.59 -3.91 7.10
C ALA A 111 2.17 -4.39 8.44
N PRO A 112 1.62 -3.96 9.60
CA PRO A 112 2.00 -4.54 10.88
C PRO A 112 1.51 -5.99 10.97
N THR A 113 2.04 -6.79 11.88
CA THR A 113 1.52 -8.12 12.24
C THR A 113 0.95 -8.11 13.65
N ALA A 114 0.29 -9.18 14.06
CA ALA A 114 -0.20 -9.34 15.42
C ALA A 114 0.92 -9.28 16.47
N GLN A 115 2.16 -9.54 16.07
CA GLN A 115 3.31 -9.58 16.96
C GLN A 115 4.12 -8.28 16.95
N THR A 116 4.06 -7.49 15.88
CA THR A 116 4.91 -6.30 15.75
C THR A 116 4.43 -5.29 14.72
N SER A 117 4.65 -4.00 14.99
CA SER A 117 4.45 -2.89 14.05
C SER A 117 5.70 -2.45 13.32
N VAL A 118 6.86 -3.07 13.57
CA VAL A 118 8.15 -2.62 13.01
C VAL A 118 8.39 -3.14 11.58
N PRO A 119 9.07 -2.41 10.69
CA PRO A 119 9.22 -2.80 9.28
C PRO A 119 10.07 -4.05 9.04
N PHE A 120 11.13 -4.25 9.82
CA PHE A 120 12.08 -5.34 9.61
C PHE A 120 11.96 -6.42 10.68
N VAL A 121 11.77 -7.66 10.24
CA VAL A 121 11.66 -8.83 11.11
C VAL A 121 12.77 -9.84 10.81
N ASN A 122 13.21 -10.58 11.82
CA ASN A 122 14.19 -11.64 11.63
C ASN A 122 13.51 -12.88 11.02
N GLN A 123 13.90 -13.23 9.81
CA GLN A 123 13.49 -14.44 9.10
C GLN A 123 14.75 -15.21 8.68
N ASN A 124 14.92 -16.42 9.23
CA ASN A 124 16.06 -17.30 8.93
C ASN A 124 17.43 -16.62 9.14
N ASP A 125 17.61 -15.96 10.29
CA ASP A 125 18.82 -15.21 10.66
C ASP A 125 19.14 -13.99 9.77
N SER A 126 18.18 -13.55 8.95
CA SER A 126 18.27 -12.30 8.17
C SER A 126 17.14 -11.36 8.53
N MET A 127 17.44 -10.07 8.65
CA MET A 127 16.41 -9.06 8.79
C MET A 127 15.84 -8.79 7.40
N VAL A 128 14.52 -8.95 7.26
CA VAL A 128 13.81 -8.73 6.00
C VAL A 128 12.68 -7.74 6.22
N LEU A 129 12.41 -6.91 5.20
CA LEU A 129 11.24 -6.05 5.19
C LEU A 129 9.98 -6.92 5.16
N GLN A 130 8.99 -6.60 5.99
CA GLN A 130 7.71 -7.28 5.96
C GLN A 130 7.03 -7.16 4.59
N SER A 131 6.63 -8.31 4.03
CA SER A 131 6.10 -8.43 2.66
C SER A 131 4.59 -8.65 2.58
N ASN A 132 3.87 -8.61 3.71
CA ASN A 132 2.42 -8.77 3.73
C ASN A 132 1.74 -7.44 3.37
N SER A 133 0.85 -7.43 2.39
CA SER A 133 0.06 -6.25 1.98
C SER A 133 -0.99 -5.88 3.01
N LEU A 134 -1.51 -6.89 3.71
CA LEU A 134 -2.39 -6.80 4.87
C LEU A 134 -2.08 -7.93 5.83
N SER A 135 -2.33 -7.70 7.11
CA SER A 135 -2.30 -8.75 8.12
C SER A 135 -3.68 -9.26 8.44
N ILE A 136 -3.73 -10.55 8.70
CA ILE A 136 -4.93 -11.29 9.01
C ILE A 136 -5.18 -11.28 10.52
N ASP A 137 -6.45 -11.30 10.93
CA ASP A 137 -6.92 -11.41 12.32
C ASP A 137 -6.48 -10.25 13.23
N ILE A 138 -6.06 -9.13 12.65
CA ILE A 138 -5.80 -7.88 13.35
C ILE A 138 -6.42 -6.70 12.59
N PRO A 139 -6.65 -5.55 13.27
CA PRO A 139 -7.16 -4.37 12.60
C PRO A 139 -6.31 -3.98 11.38
N ALA A 140 -6.95 -3.89 10.22
CA ALA A 140 -6.28 -3.58 8.96
C ALA A 140 -5.59 -2.20 9.04
N ALA A 141 -4.27 -2.22 8.86
CA ALA A 141 -3.44 -1.02 8.85
C ALA A 141 -2.26 -1.16 7.90
N ALA A 142 -1.70 -0.02 7.49
CA ALA A 142 -0.45 0.08 6.77
C ALA A 142 0.39 1.20 7.38
N TYR A 143 1.71 1.03 7.40
CA TYR A 143 2.66 2.06 7.78
C TYR A 143 3.42 2.52 6.55
N VAL A 144 3.80 3.79 6.54
CA VAL A 144 4.71 4.35 5.56
C VAL A 144 5.73 5.25 6.24
N ALA A 145 6.99 5.00 5.96
CA ALA A 145 8.12 5.82 6.36
C ALA A 145 8.76 6.45 5.12
N VAL A 146 8.89 7.77 5.14
CA VAL A 146 9.60 8.54 4.13
C VAL A 146 10.80 9.20 4.77
N ILE A 147 12.00 8.86 4.29
CA ILE A 147 13.27 9.09 4.96
C ILE A 147 14.27 9.75 3.99
N PRO A 148 14.06 11.01 3.57
CA PRO A 148 14.90 11.64 2.54
C PRO A 148 16.37 11.74 2.95
N SER A 149 16.66 11.90 4.25
CA SER A 149 18.03 11.98 4.78
C SER A 149 18.86 10.72 4.53
N MET A 150 18.22 9.55 4.48
CA MET A 150 18.90 8.29 4.21
C MET A 150 19.18 8.10 2.71
N PHE A 151 18.54 8.89 1.84
CA PHE A 151 18.65 8.78 0.38
C PHE A 151 19.74 9.69 -0.23
N SER A 152 20.62 10.26 0.59
CA SER A 152 21.73 11.13 0.16
C SER A 152 23.08 10.41 0.18
N ASN A 153 23.79 10.43 -0.97
CA ASN A 153 25.15 9.87 -1.09
C ASN A 153 26.26 10.84 -0.73
N SER A 154 26.01 12.15 -0.76
CA SER A 154 27.09 13.14 -0.61
C SER A 154 27.27 13.54 0.84
N VAL A 155 28.30 12.96 1.44
CA VAL A 155 28.96 13.50 2.63
C VAL A 155 30.03 14.48 2.16
N ASP A 156 29.66 15.72 1.84
CA ASP A 156 30.65 16.78 1.64
C ASP A 156 30.93 17.44 3.00
N MET A 157 31.96 16.97 3.69
CA MET A 157 32.41 17.50 4.98
C MET A 157 33.31 18.72 4.71
N PRO A 158 32.84 19.95 5.03
CA PRO A 158 33.25 20.50 6.32
C PRO A 158 32.14 21.15 7.18
N THR A 159 30.92 21.43 6.67
CA THR A 159 29.96 22.26 7.46
C THR A 159 28.47 21.89 7.42
N HIS A 160 28.00 20.88 6.66
CA HIS A 160 26.59 20.45 6.74
C HIS A 160 26.44 18.92 6.66
N THR A 161 25.99 18.31 7.75
CA THR A 161 26.04 16.88 8.04
C THR A 161 24.64 16.29 8.26
N LEU A 162 23.95 15.88 7.20
CA LEU A 162 22.93 14.84 7.33
C LEU A 162 23.55 13.54 6.77
N PRO A 163 23.84 12.54 7.60
CA PRO A 163 24.45 11.30 7.14
C PRO A 163 23.43 10.47 6.35
N GLY A 164 23.82 10.04 5.15
CA GLY A 164 23.17 8.90 4.49
C GLY A 164 23.41 7.59 5.25
N GLY A 165 22.76 6.51 4.83
CA GLY A 165 22.78 5.22 5.55
C GLY A 165 24.19 4.75 5.94
N CYS A 166 25.16 4.79 5.03
CA CYS A 166 26.55 4.39 5.34
C CYS A 166 27.44 5.46 5.98
N ALA A 167 27.02 6.73 6.03
CA ALA A 167 27.74 7.72 6.82
C ALA A 167 27.64 7.41 8.33
N LEU A 168 26.67 6.58 8.73
CA LEU A 168 26.62 5.95 10.05
C LEU A 168 27.78 4.97 10.26
N TRP A 169 28.24 4.25 9.23
CA TRP A 169 29.14 3.10 9.40
C TRP A 169 30.65 3.38 9.18
N SER A 170 31.08 4.61 8.83
CA SER A 170 32.46 4.89 8.37
C SER A 170 33.58 4.24 9.24
N PRO A 171 34.34 3.26 8.70
CA PRO A 171 35.33 2.49 9.46
C PRO A 171 36.66 3.23 9.71
N ASN A 172 36.84 4.43 9.13
CA ASN A 172 38.10 5.21 9.19
C ASN A 172 38.03 6.44 10.12
N ARG A 173 37.10 6.49 11.07
CA ARG A 173 37.22 7.43 12.20
C ARG A 173 37.97 6.72 13.33
N ASP A 174 39.19 7.16 13.60
CA ASP A 174 40.03 6.73 14.73
C ASP A 174 39.42 7.02 16.13
N GLU A 175 38.23 7.63 16.17
CA GLU A 175 37.39 7.70 17.37
C GLU A 175 36.27 6.67 17.21
N SER A 176 36.15 5.74 18.17
CA SER A 176 35.19 4.65 18.05
C SER A 176 33.79 5.17 17.69
N TYR A 177 33.08 4.51 16.79
CA TYR A 177 31.69 4.79 16.45
C TYR A 177 30.79 4.98 17.69
N ASN A 178 31.03 4.19 18.73
CA ASN A 178 30.40 4.32 20.06
C ASN A 178 30.69 5.69 20.73
N GLN A 179 31.86 6.27 20.47
CA GLN A 179 32.27 7.59 20.95
C GLN A 179 31.56 8.71 20.18
N ALA A 180 31.41 8.61 18.86
CA ALA A 180 30.61 9.54 18.06
C ALA A 180 29.13 9.53 18.48
N LEU A 181 28.53 8.36 18.70
CA LEU A 181 27.19 8.20 19.29
C LEU A 181 27.12 8.73 20.74
N SER A 182 28.15 8.49 21.57
CA SER A 182 28.17 9.02 22.94
C SER A 182 28.36 10.55 22.99
N ASN A 183 29.02 11.13 21.98
CA ASN A 183 29.27 12.56 21.85
C ASN A 183 28.09 13.28 21.19
N THR A 184 27.37 12.60 20.30
CA THR A 184 26.12 13.07 19.70
C THR A 184 24.98 12.67 20.63
N LYS A 185 24.65 13.52 21.62
CA LYS A 185 23.54 13.33 22.58
C LYS A 185 22.13 13.35 21.94
N GLY A 186 21.95 12.76 20.76
CA GLY A 186 20.67 12.62 20.08
C GLY A 186 20.11 11.21 20.29
N THR A 187 18.82 11.12 20.58
CA THR A 187 18.07 9.86 20.45
C THR A 187 18.04 9.44 18.97
N VAL A 188 17.81 8.15 18.67
CA VAL A 188 17.66 7.65 17.28
C VAL A 188 16.68 8.52 16.48
N SER A 189 15.59 8.99 17.12
CA SER A 189 14.62 9.94 16.56
C SER A 189 15.22 11.23 16.00
N THR A 190 16.34 11.73 16.52
CA THR A 190 16.97 12.95 16.00
C THR A 190 17.46 12.82 14.56
N TRP A 191 17.83 11.61 14.13
CA TRP A 191 18.23 11.31 12.75
C TRP A 191 17.06 11.25 11.78
N PHE A 192 15.85 11.03 12.30
CA PHE A 192 14.60 10.91 11.56
C PHE A 192 13.69 12.14 11.75
N ASN A 193 14.22 13.26 12.22
CA ASN A 193 13.45 14.48 12.47
C ASN A 193 12.84 15.08 11.19
N SER A 194 13.50 14.91 10.05
CA SER A 194 12.99 15.31 8.73
C SER A 194 12.15 14.22 8.06
N SER A 195 11.93 13.10 8.74
CA SER A 195 11.26 11.93 8.18
C SER A 195 9.79 11.91 8.56
N THR A 196 8.96 11.49 7.61
CA THR A 196 7.53 11.28 7.81
C THR A 196 7.30 9.82 8.16
N LEU A 197 6.52 9.57 9.22
CA LEU A 197 6.05 8.23 9.58
C LEU A 197 4.55 8.29 9.81
N LEU A 198 3.80 7.61 8.96
CA LEU A 198 2.35 7.56 9.02
C LEU A 198 1.90 6.14 9.32
N GLN A 199 0.80 6.05 10.07
CA GLN A 199 -0.02 4.86 10.21
C GLN A 199 -1.37 5.17 9.56
N CYS A 200 -1.80 4.28 8.67
CA CYS A 200 -3.04 4.40 7.95
C CYS A 200 -3.94 3.21 8.29
N HIS A 201 -5.15 3.50 8.76
CA HIS A 201 -6.15 2.51 9.13
C HIS A 201 -7.20 2.34 8.05
N PHE A 202 -7.57 1.10 7.74
CA PHE A 202 -8.65 0.79 6.81
C PHE A 202 -9.97 0.67 7.57
N LEU A 203 -10.80 1.71 7.46
CA LEU A 203 -12.06 1.85 8.18
C LEU A 203 -13.25 1.54 7.27
N ASN A 204 -14.39 1.18 7.87
CA ASN A 204 -15.66 1.07 7.16
C ASN A 204 -16.45 2.39 7.30
N THR A 205 -16.69 3.05 6.17
CA THR A 205 -17.29 4.39 6.15
C THR A 205 -18.48 4.44 5.18
N SER A 206 -19.48 5.23 5.56
CA SER A 206 -20.57 5.57 4.65
C SER A 206 -20.15 6.75 3.76
N PHE A 207 -20.36 6.60 2.46
CA PHE A 207 -20.06 7.62 1.45
C PHE A 207 -21.34 8.15 0.82
N ILE A 208 -21.29 9.43 0.45
CA ILE A 208 -22.22 10.07 -0.47
C ILE A 208 -21.41 10.49 -1.69
N ALA A 209 -21.60 9.78 -2.79
CA ALA A 209 -20.99 10.12 -4.08
C ALA A 209 -22.05 10.75 -4.99
N THR A 210 -21.78 11.95 -5.49
CA THR A 210 -22.65 12.68 -6.43
C THR A 210 -21.96 12.71 -7.79
N PHE A 211 -22.62 12.13 -8.77
CA PHE A 211 -22.16 12.00 -10.15
C PHE A 211 -22.91 13.00 -11.01
N ASN A 212 -22.17 13.76 -11.81
CA ASN A 212 -22.70 14.70 -12.79
C ASN A 212 -22.08 14.42 -14.15
N TYR A 213 -22.92 14.18 -15.15
CA TYR A 213 -22.53 14.01 -16.54
C TYR A 213 -23.20 15.08 -17.38
N THR A 214 -22.37 15.90 -18.02
CA THR A 214 -22.82 16.95 -18.94
C THR A 214 -21.97 16.88 -20.20
N ASP A 215 -22.61 16.60 -21.32
CA ASP A 215 -21.99 16.55 -22.66
C ASP A 215 -20.75 15.63 -22.73
N GLY A 216 -20.83 14.49 -22.04
CA GLY A 216 -19.76 13.48 -21.98
C GLY A 216 -18.64 13.78 -20.97
N SER A 217 -18.70 14.91 -20.26
CA SER A 217 -17.78 15.21 -19.16
C SER A 217 -18.31 14.66 -17.83
N GLN A 218 -17.47 13.92 -17.11
CA GLN A 218 -17.76 13.34 -15.79
C GLN A 218 -17.20 14.25 -14.69
N SER A 219 -18.04 14.60 -13.72
CA SER A 219 -17.61 15.21 -12.45
C SER A 219 -18.18 14.41 -11.29
N ILE A 220 -17.33 14.02 -10.35
CA ILE A 220 -17.73 13.23 -9.18
C ILE A 220 -17.35 14.01 -7.91
N GLY A 221 -18.34 14.30 -7.08
CA GLY A 221 -18.14 14.82 -5.74
C GLY A 221 -18.31 13.69 -4.72
N ILE A 222 -17.28 13.44 -3.90
CA ILE A 222 -17.33 12.40 -2.88
C ILE A 222 -17.22 13.06 -1.51
N SER A 223 -18.14 12.71 -0.61
CA SER A 223 -18.08 13.12 0.78
C SER A 223 -18.30 11.91 1.69
N GLN A 224 -17.57 11.84 2.78
CA GLN A 224 -17.85 10.89 3.85
C GLN A 224 -19.10 11.36 4.60
N ALA A 225 -20.08 10.49 4.76
CA ALA A 225 -21.24 10.75 5.60
C ALA A 225 -20.84 10.66 7.09
N ALA A 226 -21.64 11.29 7.96
CA ALA A 226 -21.32 11.45 9.38
C ALA A 226 -21.13 10.13 10.17
N SER A 227 -21.51 8.98 9.59
CA SER A 227 -21.24 7.64 10.15
C SER A 227 -20.00 7.02 9.52
N SER A 228 -18.86 7.15 10.20
CA SER A 228 -17.66 6.32 10.00
C SER A 228 -17.53 5.38 11.20
N GLU A 229 -17.31 4.09 10.97
CA GLU A 229 -16.89 3.20 12.05
C GLU A 229 -15.46 3.60 12.46
N SER A 230 -15.27 3.90 13.75
CA SER A 230 -13.95 4.31 14.25
C SER A 230 -12.97 3.15 14.36
N ARG A 231 -13.44 1.92 14.16
CA ARG A 231 -12.63 0.71 14.27
C ARG A 231 -12.25 0.23 12.87
N PRO A 232 -10.97 -0.06 12.61
CA PRO A 232 -10.59 -0.72 11.38
C PRO A 232 -11.23 -2.10 11.29
N PHE A 233 -11.54 -2.55 10.07
CA PHE A 233 -12.01 -3.91 9.89
C PHE A 233 -10.85 -4.91 10.06
N GLU A 234 -11.17 -6.15 10.42
CA GLU A 234 -10.18 -7.20 10.62
C GLU A 234 -10.22 -8.16 9.41
N PRO A 235 -9.16 -8.23 8.59
CA PRO A 235 -9.08 -9.16 7.47
C PRO A 235 -9.15 -10.60 7.94
N VAL A 236 -9.81 -11.45 7.16
CA VAL A 236 -9.98 -12.88 7.46
C VAL A 236 -9.11 -13.73 6.53
N ALA A 237 -8.42 -14.74 7.08
CA ALA A 237 -7.65 -15.68 6.26
C ALA A 237 -8.57 -16.65 5.54
N CYS A 238 -9.44 -17.31 6.30
CA CYS A 238 -10.27 -18.38 5.78
C CYS A 238 -11.69 -18.30 6.33
N VAL A 239 -12.62 -18.87 5.58
CA VAL A 239 -14.04 -18.90 5.89
C VAL A 239 -14.56 -20.33 5.75
N THR A 240 -15.56 -20.69 6.54
CA THR A 240 -16.30 -21.93 6.39
C THR A 240 -17.22 -21.83 5.19
N GLY A 241 -17.09 -22.74 4.23
CA GLY A 241 -17.96 -22.84 3.06
C GLY A 241 -18.57 -24.23 2.87
N PRO A 242 -19.31 -24.44 1.77
CA PRO A 242 -19.87 -25.75 1.43
C PRO A 242 -18.77 -26.79 1.24
N ILE A 243 -19.07 -28.07 1.49
CA ILE A 243 -18.08 -29.15 1.37
C ILE A 243 -17.52 -29.17 -0.06
N ALA A 244 -16.23 -28.92 -0.19
CA ALA A 244 -15.50 -29.09 -1.43
C ALA A 244 -15.35 -30.60 -1.68
N LEU A 245 -15.81 -31.07 -2.84
CA LEU A 245 -15.48 -32.40 -3.32
C LEU A 245 -13.98 -32.40 -3.64
N SER A 246 -13.14 -32.75 -2.65
CA SER A 246 -11.71 -32.78 -2.88
C SER A 246 -11.42 -33.78 -4.02
N VAL A 247 -10.63 -33.33 -4.99
CA VAL A 247 -10.28 -34.08 -6.22
C VAL A 247 -9.40 -35.31 -5.93
N GLY A 248 -9.13 -35.64 -4.65
CA GLY A 248 -8.20 -36.70 -4.25
C GLY A 248 -8.78 -37.77 -3.30
N GLY A 249 -10.03 -37.64 -2.85
CA GLY A 249 -10.68 -38.67 -2.05
C GLY A 249 -11.49 -39.59 -2.94
N ASN A 250 -11.10 -40.85 -3.08
CA ASN A 250 -11.76 -41.87 -3.90
C ASN A 250 -13.20 -42.20 -3.44
N ASP A 251 -13.70 -41.52 -2.41
CA ASP A 251 -14.96 -41.78 -1.75
C ASP A 251 -16.07 -40.87 -2.31
N TRP A 252 -16.38 -41.09 -3.59
CA TRP A 252 -17.50 -40.45 -4.29
C TRP A 252 -18.86 -40.79 -3.65
N GLU A 253 -18.91 -41.81 -2.78
CA GLU A 253 -20.10 -42.20 -2.03
C GLU A 253 -20.37 -41.23 -0.87
N GLN A 254 -19.33 -40.81 -0.13
CA GLN A 254 -19.45 -39.71 0.86
C GLN A 254 -19.72 -38.34 0.23
N ALA A 255 -19.19 -38.09 -0.97
CA ALA A 255 -19.49 -36.90 -1.75
C ALA A 255 -20.99 -36.79 -2.10
N GLY A 256 -21.60 -37.90 -2.54
CA GLY A 256 -23.01 -37.97 -2.90
C GLY A 256 -23.96 -37.74 -1.73
N ILE A 257 -23.67 -38.35 -0.57
CA ILE A 257 -24.49 -38.18 0.66
C ILE A 257 -24.42 -36.73 1.18
N ASN A 258 -23.28 -36.07 1.02
CA ASN A 258 -23.12 -34.68 1.41
C ASN A 258 -23.82 -33.70 0.45
N MET A 259 -23.94 -34.03 -0.84
CA MET A 259 -24.73 -33.26 -1.82
C MET A 259 -26.24 -33.35 -1.56
N GLU A 260 -26.77 -34.43 -0.97
CA GLU A 260 -28.20 -34.49 -0.64
C GLU A 260 -28.59 -33.57 0.53
N ASN A 261 -27.62 -33.14 1.34
CA ASN A 261 -27.80 -32.14 2.40
C ASN A 261 -27.47 -30.69 1.99
N THR A 262 -27.13 -30.40 0.73
CA THR A 262 -26.77 -29.03 0.25
C THR A 262 -27.97 -28.10 0.00
N SER A 263 -29.06 -28.24 0.73
CA SER A 263 -30.26 -27.39 0.53
C SER A 263 -30.08 -25.93 1.02
N CYS A 264 -28.93 -25.60 1.61
CA CYS A 264 -28.68 -24.33 2.29
C CYS A 264 -27.30 -23.74 1.93
N SER A 265 -27.19 -22.42 1.89
CA SER A 265 -25.91 -21.71 1.71
C SER A 265 -25.07 -21.70 2.99
N THR A 266 -23.76 -21.88 2.86
CA THR A 266 -22.81 -21.84 3.99
C THR A 266 -21.68 -20.85 3.68
N LEU A 267 -21.57 -19.81 4.50
CA LEU A 267 -20.45 -18.87 4.55
C LEU A 267 -20.42 -18.24 5.96
N ASN A 268 -19.45 -18.59 6.80
CA ASN A 268 -19.30 -18.01 8.14
C ASN A 268 -17.92 -18.29 8.74
N LEU A 269 -17.62 -17.72 9.91
CA LEU A 269 -16.40 -17.99 10.69
C LEU A 269 -16.62 -18.98 11.85
N GLU A 270 -17.84 -19.48 12.04
CA GLU A 270 -18.23 -20.29 13.22
C GLU A 270 -18.25 -21.79 12.94
N ASN A 271 -17.79 -22.24 11.77
CA ASN A 271 -17.82 -23.66 11.37
C ASN A 271 -19.24 -24.26 11.38
N LYS A 272 -20.27 -23.45 11.11
CA LYS A 272 -21.67 -23.87 11.11
C LYS A 272 -22.17 -24.14 9.69
N GLN A 273 -22.72 -25.32 9.44
CA GLN A 273 -23.48 -25.60 8.22
C GLN A 273 -24.76 -24.77 8.15
N CYS A 274 -25.23 -24.48 6.94
CA CYS A 274 -26.48 -23.75 6.68
C CYS A 274 -26.55 -22.34 7.31
N LYS A 275 -25.39 -21.73 7.57
CA LYS A 275 -25.29 -20.34 8.03
C LYS A 275 -24.55 -19.53 6.98
N PHE A 276 -25.24 -18.56 6.40
CA PHE A 276 -24.67 -17.59 5.46
C PHE A 276 -24.62 -16.21 6.11
N ASP A 277 -23.42 -15.65 6.19
CA ASP A 277 -23.16 -14.32 6.71
C ASP A 277 -22.87 -13.35 5.54
N PRO A 278 -23.84 -12.52 5.11
CA PRO A 278 -23.62 -11.54 4.05
C PRO A 278 -22.60 -10.46 4.45
N GLY A 279 -22.42 -10.21 5.75
CA GLY A 279 -21.41 -9.29 6.25
C GLY A 279 -19.99 -9.75 5.92
N LEU A 280 -19.77 -11.08 5.86
CA LEU A 280 -18.49 -11.68 5.54
C LEU A 280 -18.12 -11.53 4.07
N VAL A 281 -19.08 -11.61 3.13
CA VAL A 281 -18.80 -11.33 1.72
C VAL A 281 -18.38 -9.87 1.54
N ARG A 282 -19.08 -8.95 2.20
CA ARG A 282 -18.72 -7.53 2.22
C ARG A 282 -17.33 -7.29 2.82
N LEU A 283 -17.00 -7.97 3.91
CA LEU A 283 -15.67 -7.89 4.51
C LEU A 283 -14.58 -8.38 3.53
N LEU A 284 -14.82 -9.49 2.83
CA LEU A 284 -13.91 -10.01 1.82
C LEU A 284 -13.72 -9.03 0.65
N ALA A 285 -14.79 -8.35 0.21
CA ALA A 285 -14.69 -7.30 -0.80
C ALA A 285 -13.86 -6.10 -0.31
N TYR A 286 -14.05 -5.66 0.94
CA TYR A 286 -13.27 -4.57 1.54
C TYR A 286 -11.79 -4.94 1.70
N GLN A 287 -11.53 -6.16 2.17
CA GLN A 287 -10.20 -6.74 2.28
C GLN A 287 -9.50 -6.80 0.93
N SER A 288 -10.21 -7.18 -0.14
CA SER A 288 -9.66 -7.16 -1.51
C SER A 288 -9.17 -5.78 -1.95
N ILE A 289 -9.98 -4.75 -1.69
CA ILE A 289 -9.65 -3.36 -2.05
C ILE A 289 -8.46 -2.85 -1.23
N ALA A 290 -8.43 -3.15 0.07
CA ALA A 290 -7.31 -2.79 0.94
C ALA A 290 -6.03 -3.57 0.60
N ASP A 291 -6.14 -4.85 0.25
CA ASP A 291 -5.04 -5.72 -0.12
C ASP A 291 -4.36 -5.21 -1.39
N ILE A 292 -5.12 -4.92 -2.44
CA ILE A 292 -4.53 -4.37 -3.67
C ILE A 292 -3.87 -3.02 -3.45
N PHE A 293 -4.47 -2.15 -2.63
CA PHE A 293 -3.84 -0.88 -2.29
C PHE A 293 -2.52 -1.12 -1.54
N GLY A 294 -2.53 -2.01 -0.56
CA GLY A 294 -1.34 -2.50 0.14
C GLY A 294 -0.27 -2.99 -0.84
N LYS A 295 -0.60 -3.87 -1.79
CA LYS A 295 0.34 -4.36 -2.83
C LYS A 295 0.91 -3.25 -3.72
N LEU A 296 0.14 -2.19 -3.98
CA LEU A 296 0.60 -1.07 -4.80
C LEU A 296 1.61 -0.20 -4.06
N VAL A 297 1.37 0.09 -2.78
CA VAL A 297 2.22 0.99 -1.99
C VAL A 297 3.33 0.27 -1.24
N GLN A 298 3.16 -0.99 -0.87
CA GLN A 298 4.11 -1.76 -0.09
C GLN A 298 5.47 -1.86 -0.77
N GLY A 299 6.50 -1.95 0.06
CA GLY A 299 7.86 -2.24 -0.36
C GLY A 299 8.81 -1.11 -0.01
N SER A 300 9.85 -0.94 -0.81
CA SER A 300 10.87 0.07 -0.56
C SER A 300 11.35 0.80 -1.80
N VAL A 301 11.82 2.02 -1.60
CA VAL A 301 12.67 2.74 -2.56
C VAL A 301 13.95 3.09 -1.83
N GLY A 302 15.07 2.62 -2.37
CA GLY A 302 16.37 2.75 -1.73
C GLY A 302 17.49 2.86 -2.74
N LEU A 303 18.70 3.01 -2.24
CA LEU A 303 19.92 2.85 -3.03
C LEU A 303 20.32 1.39 -2.99
N GLY A 304 20.61 0.78 -4.14
CA GLY A 304 21.00 -0.63 -4.24
C GLY A 304 22.46 -0.88 -3.90
N GLU A 305 22.81 -2.15 -3.65
CA GLU A 305 24.17 -2.62 -3.31
C GLU A 305 25.26 -2.34 -4.38
N HIS A 306 24.90 -1.83 -5.56
CA HIS A 306 25.84 -1.69 -6.67
C HIS A 306 26.94 -0.65 -6.45
N THR A 307 28.09 -0.94 -7.05
CA THR A 307 29.41 -0.39 -6.75
C THR A 307 29.45 1.12 -6.60
N LEU A 308 29.90 1.58 -5.43
CA LEU A 308 30.42 2.94 -5.27
C LEU A 308 31.40 3.25 -6.43
N PRO A 309 31.33 4.45 -7.02
CA PRO A 309 30.66 5.64 -6.48
C PRO A 309 29.22 5.90 -7.00
N TYR A 310 28.61 4.98 -7.74
CA TYR A 310 27.32 5.22 -8.42
C TYR A 310 26.24 4.22 -7.99
N PRO A 311 25.61 4.41 -6.83
CA PRO A 311 24.50 3.56 -6.44
C PRO A 311 23.30 3.81 -7.36
N GLU A 312 22.61 2.74 -7.73
CA GLU A 312 21.38 2.79 -8.51
C GLU A 312 20.17 2.88 -7.57
N VAL A 313 19.16 3.68 -7.92
CA VAL A 313 17.89 3.65 -7.17
C VAL A 313 17.19 2.34 -7.47
N THR A 314 16.98 1.55 -6.42
CA THR A 314 16.23 0.30 -6.48
C THR A 314 14.79 0.56 -6.05
N TYR A 315 13.85 0.18 -6.91
CA TYR A 315 12.41 0.26 -6.66
C TYR A 315 11.86 -1.14 -6.40
N ASN A 316 11.66 -1.46 -5.12
CA ASN A 316 11.01 -2.70 -4.68
C ASN A 316 9.56 -2.42 -4.28
N SER A 317 8.87 -1.55 -5.01
CA SER A 317 7.49 -1.13 -4.78
C SER A 317 6.90 -0.58 -6.08
N ASN A 318 5.58 -0.65 -6.24
CA ASN A 318 4.90 -0.02 -7.37
C ASN A 318 4.67 1.49 -7.15
N ILE A 319 5.08 2.04 -6.00
CA ILE A 319 4.94 3.47 -5.68
C ILE A 319 5.52 4.38 -6.76
N ALA A 320 6.57 3.94 -7.46
CA ALA A 320 7.22 4.70 -8.53
C ALA A 320 6.37 4.86 -9.79
N GLN A 321 5.40 3.97 -9.98
CA GLN A 321 4.44 4.01 -11.08
C GLN A 321 3.15 4.73 -10.69
N MET A 322 3.06 5.19 -9.43
CA MET A 322 1.88 5.83 -8.89
C MET A 322 2.02 7.34 -8.91
N VAL A 323 0.87 7.99 -8.87
CA VAL A 323 0.75 9.44 -8.77
C VAL A 323 1.28 10.02 -7.45
N LEU A 324 1.61 9.15 -6.48
CA LEU A 324 2.03 9.53 -5.14
C LEU A 324 3.44 10.13 -5.10
N LEU A 325 4.26 9.93 -6.13
CA LEU A 325 5.56 10.58 -6.23
C LEU A 325 5.46 12.11 -6.28
N ASP A 326 4.32 12.67 -6.71
CA ASP A 326 4.09 14.12 -6.78
C ASP A 326 3.71 14.74 -5.41
N THR A 327 3.86 14.02 -4.30
CA THR A 327 3.58 14.52 -2.94
C THR A 327 4.77 15.28 -2.37
N ASN A 328 4.53 16.12 -1.36
CA ASN A 328 5.61 16.87 -0.70
C ASN A 328 6.73 15.94 -0.23
N GLU A 329 6.35 14.83 0.41
CA GLU A 329 7.24 13.90 1.06
C GLU A 329 8.02 13.04 0.06
N LEU A 330 7.43 12.64 -1.07
CA LEU A 330 8.08 11.75 -2.05
C LEU A 330 8.75 12.48 -3.22
N SER A 331 8.55 13.79 -3.35
CA SER A 331 9.13 14.60 -4.43
C SER A 331 10.66 14.48 -4.55
N PHE A 332 11.37 14.21 -3.44
CA PHE A 332 12.83 14.03 -3.47
C PHE A 332 13.27 12.85 -4.32
N ILE A 333 12.44 11.81 -4.48
CA ILE A 333 12.74 10.63 -5.32
C ILE A 333 12.81 11.06 -6.78
N GLN A 334 11.91 11.94 -7.21
CA GLN A 334 11.85 12.44 -8.59
C GLN A 334 13.01 13.36 -8.94
N THR A 335 13.48 14.14 -7.95
CA THR A 335 14.61 15.07 -8.12
C THR A 335 15.96 14.43 -7.80
N TRP A 336 15.97 13.16 -7.39
CA TRP A 336 17.22 12.51 -7.03
C TRP A 336 18.06 12.30 -8.29
N SER A 337 19.27 12.83 -8.26
CA SER A 337 20.31 12.58 -9.24
C SER A 337 21.54 12.07 -8.51
N PRO A 338 22.24 11.04 -9.02
CA PRO A 338 23.55 10.72 -8.49
C PRO A 338 24.43 11.96 -8.66
N ASN A 339 25.10 12.38 -7.58
CA ASN A 339 26.05 13.48 -7.61
C ASN A 339 27.33 13.00 -8.33
N SER A 340 27.20 12.62 -9.59
CA SER A 340 28.33 12.29 -10.42
C SER A 340 29.04 13.59 -10.74
N GLY A 341 30.34 13.69 -10.49
CA GLY A 341 31.17 14.78 -11.03
C GLY A 341 31.16 14.88 -12.56
N PHE A 342 30.41 14.00 -13.23
CA PHE A 342 29.98 14.11 -14.62
C PHE A 342 28.57 14.69 -14.63
N LEU A 343 28.45 15.90 -15.16
CA LEU A 343 27.18 16.51 -15.53
C LEU A 343 26.47 15.54 -16.49
N ASP A 344 25.22 15.18 -16.20
CA ASP A 344 24.43 14.40 -17.16
C ASP A 344 24.22 15.22 -18.45
N LEU A 345 23.82 14.55 -19.53
CA LEU A 345 23.68 15.20 -20.84
C LEU A 345 22.67 16.37 -20.83
N ALA A 346 21.62 16.29 -20.00
CA ALA A 346 20.65 17.37 -19.85
C ALA A 346 21.27 18.56 -19.09
N THR A 347 22.00 18.30 -17.99
CA THR A 347 22.74 19.32 -17.24
C THR A 347 23.84 19.96 -18.09
N LEU A 348 24.59 19.17 -18.88
CA LEU A 348 25.54 19.68 -19.89
C LEU A 348 24.85 20.52 -20.97
N SER A 349 23.62 20.15 -21.35
CA SER A 349 22.87 20.89 -22.37
C SER A 349 22.39 22.26 -21.85
N ASP A 350 21.94 22.32 -20.60
CA ASP A 350 21.52 23.56 -19.92
C ASP A 350 22.71 24.51 -19.69
N GLU A 351 23.88 23.98 -19.32
CA GLU A 351 25.12 24.76 -19.19
C GLU A 351 25.70 25.19 -20.55
N SER A 352 25.37 24.48 -21.64
CA SER A 352 25.75 24.83 -23.02
C SER A 352 24.90 25.98 -23.58
N SER A 353 25.03 27.14 -22.94
CA SER A 353 24.46 28.43 -23.34
C SER A 353 24.68 28.74 -24.84
N GLY A 354 23.71 28.37 -25.68
CA GLY A 354 23.73 28.73 -27.10
C GLY A 354 22.96 27.81 -28.04
N THR A 355 22.53 26.62 -27.62
CA THR A 355 21.67 25.78 -28.46
C THR A 355 20.24 25.78 -27.92
N SER A 356 19.27 26.05 -28.80
CA SER A 356 17.83 26.05 -28.51
C SER A 356 17.26 24.65 -28.26
N TYR A 357 18.10 23.71 -27.81
CA TYR A 357 17.74 22.33 -27.64
C TYR A 357 17.14 22.14 -26.24
N VAL A 358 15.84 22.37 -26.13
CA VAL A 358 15.00 22.03 -24.95
C VAL A 358 14.77 20.51 -24.87
N GLY A 359 15.71 19.73 -25.38
CA GLY A 359 15.54 18.30 -25.58
C GLY A 359 16.12 17.52 -24.42
N LEU A 360 15.23 16.80 -23.72
CA LEU A 360 15.47 15.82 -22.64
C LEU A 360 15.52 16.36 -21.21
N SER A 361 15.43 17.68 -20.99
CA SER A 361 15.24 18.20 -19.64
C SER A 361 13.76 17.98 -19.23
N ASP A 362 13.48 16.86 -18.60
CA ASP A 362 12.19 16.58 -17.94
C ASP A 362 12.11 17.43 -16.65
N VAL A 363 12.35 18.75 -16.75
CA VAL A 363 12.10 19.73 -15.68
C VAL A 363 10.60 19.85 -15.55
N LYS A 364 10.00 18.79 -15.01
CA LYS A 364 8.60 18.73 -14.70
C LYS A 364 8.39 19.75 -13.59
N ASN A 365 7.74 20.86 -13.94
CA ASN A 365 7.07 21.72 -12.98
C ASN A 365 5.95 20.89 -12.33
N PHE A 366 6.32 20.08 -11.34
CA PHE A 366 5.35 19.32 -10.58
C PHE A 366 4.64 20.28 -9.64
N THR A 367 3.32 20.41 -9.82
CA THR A 367 2.48 20.97 -8.78
C THR A 367 2.27 19.88 -7.74
N SER A 368 2.83 20.08 -6.55
CA SER A 368 2.64 19.16 -5.44
C SER A 368 1.16 18.83 -5.24
N ARG A 369 0.86 17.54 -5.05
CA ARG A 369 -0.47 17.04 -4.68
C ARG A 369 -0.79 17.23 -3.19
N GLY A 370 0.08 17.91 -2.46
CA GLY A 370 -0.06 18.16 -1.03
C GLY A 370 0.61 17.08 -0.17
N PRO A 371 0.20 16.96 1.09
CA PRO A 371 0.74 15.97 2.03
C PRO A 371 0.41 14.53 1.62
N LEU A 372 1.38 13.63 1.80
CA LEU A 372 1.29 12.21 1.46
C LEU A 372 0.10 11.52 2.12
N ALA A 373 -0.17 11.81 3.39
CA ALA A 373 -1.30 11.26 4.13
C ALA A 373 -2.62 11.50 3.37
N LYS A 374 -2.87 12.75 2.95
CA LYS A 374 -4.09 13.10 2.23
C LYS A 374 -4.13 12.49 0.83
N ALA A 375 -3.00 12.48 0.14
CA ALA A 375 -2.90 11.86 -1.18
C ALA A 375 -3.18 10.34 -1.15
N TRP A 376 -2.78 9.63 -0.08
CA TRP A 376 -3.10 8.22 0.14
C TRP A 376 -4.60 8.00 0.36
N GLU A 377 -5.21 8.80 1.24
CA GLU A 377 -6.65 8.74 1.51
C GLU A 377 -7.48 8.97 0.24
N ASP A 378 -7.14 10.03 -0.50
CA ASP A 378 -7.83 10.41 -1.74
C ASP A 378 -7.62 9.35 -2.83
N LEU A 379 -6.42 8.79 -2.94
CA LEU A 379 -6.15 7.72 -3.92
C LEU A 379 -6.93 6.45 -3.59
N PHE A 380 -6.97 6.04 -2.31
CA PHE A 380 -7.74 4.89 -1.87
C PHE A 380 -9.25 5.07 -2.11
N GLN A 381 -9.76 6.27 -1.82
CA GLN A 381 -11.13 6.64 -2.13
C GLN A 381 -11.39 6.59 -3.65
N ASN A 382 -10.48 7.10 -4.47
CA ASN A 382 -10.60 7.06 -5.93
C ASN A 382 -10.60 5.63 -6.46
N ILE A 383 -9.78 4.73 -5.90
CA ILE A 383 -9.78 3.31 -6.25
C ILE A 383 -11.15 2.71 -5.94
N THR A 384 -11.66 2.94 -4.74
CA THR A 384 -12.96 2.39 -4.29
C THR A 384 -14.10 2.87 -5.19
N VAL A 385 -14.15 4.17 -5.51
CA VAL A 385 -15.18 4.72 -6.41
C VAL A 385 -15.03 4.23 -7.84
N SER A 386 -13.81 4.05 -8.33
CA SER A 386 -13.55 3.57 -9.70
C SER A 386 -14.01 2.14 -9.92
N LEU A 387 -14.22 1.33 -8.89
CA LEU A 387 -14.75 -0.03 -9.06
C LEU A 387 -16.17 -0.01 -9.68
N LEU A 388 -16.92 1.09 -9.56
CA LEU A 388 -18.19 1.29 -10.29
C LEU A 388 -18.02 1.35 -11.81
N SER A 389 -16.81 1.57 -12.34
CA SER A 389 -16.59 1.53 -13.79
C SER A 389 -16.67 0.11 -14.35
N GLU A 390 -16.57 -0.91 -13.49
CA GLU A 390 -16.64 -2.32 -13.87
C GLU A 390 -18.03 -2.89 -13.63
N GLN A 391 -18.73 -3.25 -14.71
CA GLN A 391 -20.09 -3.77 -14.63
C GLN A 391 -20.22 -5.06 -13.81
N TYR A 392 -19.16 -5.87 -13.75
CA TYR A 392 -19.12 -7.11 -12.95
C TYR A 392 -19.03 -6.86 -11.44
N LEU A 393 -18.72 -5.63 -11.01
CA LEU A 393 -18.64 -5.24 -9.60
C LEU A 393 -19.85 -4.41 -9.14
N GLN A 394 -20.86 -4.24 -10.01
CA GLN A 394 -22.05 -3.41 -9.80
C GLN A 394 -23.24 -4.15 -9.19
#